data_AF-A0A4Q7M9Z0-F1
#
_entry.id   AF-A0A4Q7M9Z0-F1
#
_cell.length_a   1.000
_cell.length_b   1.000
_cell.length_c   1.000
_cell.angle_alpha   90.00
_cell.angle_beta   90.00
_cell.angle_gamma   90.00
#
_symmetry.space_group_name_H-M   'P 1'
#
loop_
_entity.id
_entity.type
_entity.pdbx_description
1 polymer ?
#
loop_
_entity_poly.entity_id
_entity_poly.type
_entity_poly.pdbx_seq_one_letter_code
_entity_poly.pdbx_strand_id
1 'polypeptide(L)' 'MNGFLIGLGVLMIVVGGVWTLQGVGVLPGSVMSGVALWAILGPVVALIGVALLVWGIARRRRNARG' A
#
# COMPACT_ATOMS: atom_id res chain seq x y z
N MET A 1 -0.01 8.19 18.09
CA MET A 1 -0.43 8.34 16.68
C MET A 1 0.49 7.66 15.64
N ASN A 2 1.75 7.29 15.93
CA ASN A 2 2.64 6.71 14.91
C ASN A 2 2.27 5.28 14.47
N GLY A 3 1.71 4.46 15.38
CA GLY A 3 1.25 3.10 15.06
C GLY A 3 0.14 3.07 14.01
N PHE A 4 -0.72 4.09 14.00
CA PHE A 4 -1.77 4.24 12.99
C PHE A 4 -1.19 4.48 11.59
N LEU A 5 -0.19 5.35 11.44
CA LEU A 5 0.47 5.60 10.15
C LEU A 5 1.16 4.35 9.59
N ILE A 6 1.80 3.57 10.47
CA ILE A 6 2.43 2.30 10.12
C ILE A 6 1.36 1.29 9.68
N GLY A 7 0.30 1.11 10.47
CA GLY A 7 -0.80 0.19 10.15
C GLY A 7 -1.50 0.55 8.84
N LEU A 8 -1.81 1.84 8.63
CA LEU A 8 -2.40 2.34 7.40
C LEU A 8 -1.46 2.13 6.20
N GLY A 9 -0.15 2.39 6.37
CA GLY A 9 0.84 2.14 5.33
C GLY A 9 0.88 0.67 4.90
N VAL A 10 0.93 -0.26 5.87
CA VAL A 10 0.88 -1.71 5.58
C VAL A 10 -0.42 -2.09 4.86
N LEU A 11 -1.57 -1.59 5.33
CA LEU A 11 -2.86 -1.87 4.71
C LEU A 11 -2.88 -1.41 3.24
N MET A 12 -2.40 -0.20 2.96
CA MET A 12 -2.34 0.34 1.60
C MET A 12 -1.40 -0.45 0.70
N ILE A 13 -0.27 -0.94 1.21
CA ILE A 13 0.64 -1.81 0.45
C ILE A 13 -0.07 -3.11 0.05
N VAL A 14 -0.75 -3.75 0.99
CA VAL A 14 -1.46 -5.02 0.74
C VAL A 14 -2.60 -4.80 -0.26
N VAL A 15 -3.46 -3.80 -0.02
CA VAL A 15 -4.60 -3.50 -0.91
C VAL A 15 -4.12 -3.10 -2.30
N GLY A 16 -3.12 -2.22 -2.39
CA GLY A 16 -2.52 -1.82 -3.66
C GLY A 16 -1.90 -2.99 -4.42
N GLY A 17 -1.23 -3.90 -3.71
CA GLY A 17 -0.71 -5.15 -4.29
C GLY A 17 -1.81 -6.04 -4.87
N VAL A 18 -2.89 -6.26 -4.11
CA VAL A 18 -4.05 -7.04 -4.58
C VAL A 18 -4.67 -6.42 -5.82
N TRP A 19 -4.91 -5.10 -5.83
CA TRP A 19 -5.46 -4.41 -7.00
C TRP A 19 -4.53 -4.47 -8.22
N THR A 20 -3.22 -4.37 -8.00
CA THR A 20 -2.23 -4.53 -9.08
C THR A 20 -2.38 -5.92 -9.71
N LEU A 21 -2.33 -6.96 -8.87
CA LEU A 21 -2.42 -8.36 -9.29
C LEU A 21 -3.77 -8.68 -9.96
N GLN A 22 -4.86 -8.08 -9.49
CA GLN A 22 -6.16 -8.17 -10.15
C GLN A 22 -6.12 -7.48 -11.52
N GLY A 23 -5.64 -6.24 -11.59
CA GLY A 23 -5.60 -5.47 -12.83
C GLY A 23 -4.74 -6.10 -13.92
N VAL A 24 -3.61 -6.73 -13.57
CA VAL A 24 -2.78 -7.48 -14.53
C VAL A 24 -3.34 -8.86 -14.88
N GLY A 25 -4.43 -9.29 -14.24
CA GLY A 25 -5.09 -10.56 -14.51
C GLY A 25 -4.49 -11.78 -13.81
N VAL A 26 -3.55 -11.59 -12.87
CA VAL A 26 -2.96 -12.67 -12.07
C VAL A 26 -3.95 -13.21 -11.04
N LEU A 27 -4.80 -12.33 -10.48
CA LEU A 27 -5.87 -12.71 -9.56
C LEU A 27 -7.23 -12.62 -10.26
N PRO A 28 -7.77 -13.74 -10.79
CA PRO A 28 -9.11 -13.79 -11.38
C PRO A 28 -10.20 -13.91 -10.30
N GLY A 29 -11.46 -13.71 -10.70
CA GLY A 29 -12.63 -13.92 -9.83
C GLY A 29 -13.29 -12.65 -9.29
N SER A 30 -12.88 -11.45 -9.73
CA SER A 30 -13.57 -10.20 -9.43
C SER A 30 -13.81 -9.35 -10.68
N VAL A 31 -14.69 -8.36 -10.56
CA VAL A 31 -14.94 -7.33 -11.60
C VAL A 31 -13.69 -6.49 -11.93
N MET A 32 -12.64 -6.61 -11.14
CA MET A 32 -11.40 -5.86 -11.27
C MET A 32 -10.34 -6.63 -12.06
N SER A 33 -10.53 -7.94 -12.26
CA SER A 33 -9.57 -8.81 -12.91
C SER A 33 -9.38 -8.48 -14.39
N GLY A 34 -8.15 -8.21 -14.82
CA GLY A 34 -7.80 -7.92 -16.21
C GLY A 34 -8.14 -6.50 -16.69
N VAL A 35 -8.47 -5.58 -15.77
CA VAL A 35 -8.78 -4.18 -16.10
C VAL A 35 -7.57 -3.29 -15.81
N ALA A 36 -7.07 -2.63 -16.86
CA ALA A 36 -5.87 -1.78 -16.80
C ALA A 36 -5.93 -0.66 -15.74
N LEU A 37 -7.13 -0.18 -15.40
CA LEU A 37 -7.34 0.80 -14.33
C LEU A 37 -6.71 0.32 -13.01
N TRP A 38 -6.97 -0.92 -12.60
CA TRP A 38 -6.48 -1.48 -11.34
C TRP A 38 -4.99 -1.80 -11.38
N ALA A 39 -4.46 -2.12 -12.56
CA ALA A 39 -3.03 -2.31 -12.78
C ALA A 39 -2.23 -1.02 -12.59
N ILE A 40 -2.87 0.15 -12.77
CA ILE A 40 -2.25 1.48 -12.58
C ILE A 40 -2.51 2.01 -11.17
N LEU A 41 -3.75 1.90 -10.67
CA LEU A 41 -4.11 2.41 -9.34
C LEU A 41 -3.48 1.57 -8.22
N GLY A 42 -3.37 0.25 -8.40
CA GLY A 42 -2.77 -0.64 -7.42
C GLY A 42 -1.34 -0.22 -7.01
N PRO A 43 -0.41 -0.04 -7.97
CA PRO A 43 0.95 0.42 -7.67
C PRO A 43 0.98 1.81 -7.04
N VAL A 44 0.13 2.74 -7.49
CA VAL A 44 0.04 4.09 -6.91
C VAL A 44 -0.35 4.02 -5.43
N VAL A 45 -1.38 3.24 -5.09
CA VAL A 45 -1.82 3.05 -3.70
C VAL A 45 -0.73 2.37 -2.87
N ALA A 46 -0.06 1.35 -3.43
CA ALA A 46 1.02 0.66 -2.75
C ALA A 46 2.19 1.59 -2.44
N LEU A 47 2.58 2.46 -3.38
CA LEU A 47 3.65 3.45 -3.20
C LEU A 47 3.31 4.48 -2.11
N ILE A 48 2.06 4.96 -2.05
CA ILE A 48 1.62 5.83 -0.96
C ILE A 48 1.72 5.10 0.39
N GLY A 49 1.33 3.83 0.43
CA GLY A 49 1.49 2.98 1.61
C GLY A 49 2.94 2.85 2.07
N VAL A 50 3.87 2.64 1.14
CA VAL A 50 5.31 2.61 1.43
C VAL A 50 5.79 3.95 2.00
N ALA A 51 5.38 5.07 1.42
CA ALA A 51 5.75 6.39 1.91
C ALA A 51 5.28 6.61 3.36
N LEU A 52 4.02 6.25 3.67
CA LEU A 52 3.47 6.33 5.02
C LEU A 52 4.20 5.42 6.02
N LEU A 53 4.52 4.19 5.60
CA LEU A 53 5.25 3.22 6.42
C LEU A 53 6.66 3.74 6.76
N VAL A 54 7.40 4.21 5.76
CA VAL A 54 8.75 4.76 5.93
C VAL A 54 8.71 5.99 6.84
N TRP A 55 7.75 6.89 6.63
CA TRP A 55 7.61 8.08 7.46
C TRP A 55 7.23 7.76 8.91
N GLY A 56 6.31 6.82 9.12
CA GLY A 56 5.91 6.34 10.44
C GLY A 56 7.08 5.71 11.21
N ILE A 57 7.89 4.88 10.55
CA ILE A 57 9.09 4.28 11.13
C ILE A 57 10.16 5.34 11.44
N ALA A 58 10.43 6.26 10.49
CA ALA A 58 11.41 7.31 10.67
C ALA A 58 11.07 8.26 11.83
N ARG A 59 9.78 8.58 12.02
CA ARG A 59 9.31 9.37 13.16
C ARG A 59 9.45 8.63 14.49
N ARG A 60 9.18 7.32 14.52
CA ARG A 60 9.38 6.50 15.73
C ARG A 60 10.85 6.44 16.15
N ARG A 61 11.78 6.33 15.18
CA ARG A 61 13.23 6.32 15.45
C ARG A 61 13.75 7.64 16.02
N ARG A 62 13.23 8.78 15.53
CA ARG A 62 13.61 10.11 16.06
C ARG A 62 13.20 10.30 17.52
N ASN A 63 11.99 9.87 17.87
CA ASN A 63 11.50 9.95 19.25
C ASN A 63 12.21 9.01 20.23
N ALA A 64 12.93 7.99 19.76
CA ALA A 64 13.67 7.06 20.61
C ALA A 64 15.12 7.50 20.89
N ARG A 65 15.57 8.61 20.28
CA ARG A 65 16.94 9.14 20.39
C ARG A 65 17.04 10.46 21.16
N GLY A 66 15.91 11.05 21.56
CA GLY A 66 15.83 12.24 22.40
C GLY A 66 15.16 11.90 23.72
#